data_AF-A0A554LCV5-F1
#
_entry.id   AF-A0A554LCV5-F1
#
_cell.length_a   1.000
_cell.length_b   1.000
_cell.length_c   1.000
_cell.angle_alpha   90.00
_cell.angle_beta   90.00
_cell.angle_gamma   90.00
#
_symmetry.space_group_name_H-M   'P 1'
#
loop_
_entity.id
_entity.type
_entity.pdbx_description
1 polymer ?
#
loop_
_entity_poly.entity_id
_entity_poly.type
_entity_poly.pdbx_seq_one_letter_code
_entity_poly.pdbx_strand_id
1 'polypeptide(L)' 'VVSSGDGDFLPVLKYLRDNGKDVIILARGPRTAREIRQFAGSNFRDFTRLENVLKFEEK' A
#
# COMPACT_ATOMS: atom_id res chain seq x y z
N VAL A 1 6.96 1.35 6.52
CA VAL A 1 5.58 1.47 5.97
C VAL A 1 5.60 2.49 4.85
N VAL A 2 5.01 2.19 3.69
CA VAL A 2 4.98 3.08 2.52
C VAL A 2 3.54 3.38 2.15
N SER A 3 3.20 4.66 2.01
CA SER A 3 1.87 5.12 1.63
C SER A 3 1.85 5.55 0.16
N SER A 4 2.03 4.59 -0.74
CA SER A 4 1.97 4.82 -2.18
C SER A 4 1.45 3.59 -2.90
N GLY A 5 0.63 3.83 -3.93
CA GLY A 5 0.18 2.80 -4.86
C GLY A 5 0.86 2.88 -6.23
N ASP A 6 1.85 3.76 -6.40
CA ASP A 6 2.49 4.02 -7.69
C ASP A 6 3.52 2.92 -8.04
N GLY A 7 3.48 2.46 -9.29
CA GLY A 7 4.33 1.41 -9.83
C GLY A 7 5.79 1.81 -9.93
N ASP A 8 6.09 3.09 -10.09
CA ASP A 8 7.45 3.59 -10.27
C ASP A 8 8.37 3.31 -9.08
N PHE A 9 7.80 3.10 -7.89
CA PHE A 9 8.57 2.75 -6.69
C PHE A 9 8.97 1.28 -6.60
N LEU A 10 8.45 0.41 -7.47
CA LEU A 10 8.69 -1.04 -7.37
C LEU A 10 10.17 -1.43 -7.31
N PRO A 11 11.11 -0.84 -8.09
CA PRO A 11 12.53 -1.17 -8.01
C PRO A 11 13.12 -0.88 -6.63
N VAL A 12 12.77 0.27 -6.04
CA VAL A 12 13.23 0.68 -4.70
C VAL A 12 12.66 -0.24 -3.62
N LEU A 13 11.38 -0.60 -3.73
CA LEU A 13 10.72 -1.48 -2.77
C LEU A 13 11.30 -2.90 -2.81
N LYS A 14 11.63 -3.42 -4.00
CA LYS A 14 12.34 -4.69 -4.16
C LYS A 14 13.71 -4.63 -3.50
N TYR A 15 14.51 -3.60 -3.80
CA TYR A 15 15.81 -3.40 -3.17
C TYR A 15 15.73 -3.40 -1.63
N LEU A 16 14.77 -2.67 -1.05
CA LEU A 16 14.59 -2.65 0.41
C LEU A 16 14.24 -4.04 0.97
N ARG A 17 13.36 -4.78 0.31
CA ARG A 17 12.99 -6.15 0.73
C ARG A 17 14.18 -7.10 0.65
N ASP A 18 14.95 -7.03 -0.42
CA ASP A 18 16.14 -7.87 -0.62
C ASP A 18 17.23 -7.57 0.42
N ASN A 19 17.26 -6.34 0.96
CA ASN A 19 18.10 -5.95 2.10
C ASN A 19 17.47 -6.30 3.46
N GLY A 20 16.46 -7.19 3.50
CA GLY A 20 15.83 -7.69 4.72
C GLY A 20 14.88 -6.70 5.40
N LYS A 21 14.42 -5.65 4.72
CA LYS A 21 13.41 -4.74 5.27
C LYS A 21 12.00 -5.27 5.04
N ASP A 22 11.21 -5.28 6.10
CA ASP A 22 9.77 -5.52 5.99
C ASP A 22 9.05 -4.30 5.40
N VAL A 23 8.50 -4.48 4.21
CA VAL A 23 7.77 -3.45 3.48
C VAL A 23 6.27 -3.70 3.55
N ILE A 24 5.57 -2.84 4.28
CA ILE A 24 4.10 -2.77 4.34
C ILE A 24 3.64 -1.65 3.41
N ILE A 25 2.75 -1.98 2.47
CA ILE A 25 2.15 -1.02 1.53
C ILE A 25 0.75 -0.64 2.03
N LEU A 26 0.55 0.66 2.25
CA LEU A 26 -0.73 1.26 2.63
C LEU A 26 -1.25 2.07 1.44
N ALA A 27 -2.22 1.55 0.68
CA ALA A 27 -2.73 2.21 -0.52
C ALA A 27 -4.18 1.82 -0.81
N ARG A 28 -4.90 2.58 -1.65
CA ARG A 28 -6.26 2.19 -2.09
C ARG A 28 -6.16 1.13 -3.17
N GLY A 29 -6.71 -0.06 -2.95
CA GLY A 29 -6.63 -1.20 -3.86
C GLY A 29 -6.93 -0.85 -5.32
N PRO A 30 -8.08 -0.19 -5.62
CA PRO A 30 -8.45 0.17 -6.99
C PRO A 30 -7.52 1.16 -7.69
N ARG A 31 -6.79 2.01 -6.94
CA ARG A 31 -5.86 3.03 -7.47
C ARG A 31 -4.39 2.62 -7.40
N THR A 32 -4.11 1.42 -6.93
CA THR A 32 -2.74 0.92 -6.82
C THR A 32 -2.34 0.21 -8.11
N ALA A 33 -1.10 0.33 -8.55
CA ALA A 33 -0.55 -0.43 -9.66
C ALA A 33 -0.64 -1.94 -9.36
N ARG A 34 -0.99 -2.75 -10.36
CA ARG A 34 -1.15 -4.21 -10.19
C ARG A 34 0.12 -4.86 -9.65
N GLU A 35 1.27 -4.41 -10.13
CA GLU A 35 2.59 -4.92 -9.74
C GLU A 35 2.89 -4.64 -8.27
N ILE A 36 2.49 -3.47 -7.75
CA ILE A 36 2.64 -3.12 -6.33
C ILE A 36 1.75 -4.01 -5.46
N ARG A 37 0.52 -4.31 -5.88
CA ARG A 37 -0.35 -5.27 -5.14
C ARG A 37 0.26 -6.67 -5.11
N GLN A 38 0.78 -7.14 -6.24
CA GLN A 38 1.44 -8.44 -6.33
C GLN A 38 2.72 -8.50 -5.49
N PHE A 39 3.53 -7.44 -5.52
CA PHE A 39 4.72 -7.29 -4.69
C PHE A 39 4.36 -7.30 -3.20
N ALA A 40 3.36 -6.51 -2.79
CA ALA A 40 2.97 -6.37 -1.39
C ALA A 40 2.36 -7.66 -0.82
N GLY A 41 1.58 -8.40 -1.60
CA GLY A 41 0.96 -9.66 -1.16
C GLY A 41 0.17 -9.49 0.15
N SER A 42 0.49 -10.31 1.15
CA SER A 42 -0.13 -10.26 2.49
C SER A 42 0.19 -8.98 3.29
N ASN A 43 1.21 -8.23 2.88
CA ASN A 43 1.64 -6.96 3.48
C ASN A 43 0.97 -5.74 2.81
N PHE A 44 -0.03 -5.96 1.96
CA PHE A 44 -0.90 -4.89 1.48
C PHE A 44 -1.97 -4.55 2.53
N ARG A 45 -2.20 -3.26 2.76
CA ARG A 45 -3.22 -2.72 3.66
C ARG A 45 -4.05 -1.69 2.90
N ASP A 46 -5.30 -2.05 2.61
CA ASP A 46 -6.25 -1.12 2.01
C ASP A 46 -6.88 -0.24 3.09
N PHE A 47 -6.70 1.08 2.96
CA PHE A 47 -7.25 2.05 3.90
C PHE A 47 -8.61 2.63 3.46
N THR A 48 -9.21 2.16 2.36
CA THR A 48 -10.60 2.52 2.03
C THR A 48 -11.56 2.16 3.17
N ARG A 49 -11.26 1.10 3.93
CA ARG A 49 -12.00 0.78 5.16
C ARG A 49 -11.78 1.82 6.27
N LEU A 50 -10.58 2.37 6.40
CA LEU A 50 -10.26 3.39 7.38
C LEU A 50 -10.99 4.71 7.09
N GLU A 51 -11.11 5.07 5.81
CA GLU A 51 -11.93 6.22 5.38
C GLU A 51 -13.37 6.10 5.90
N ASN A 52 -14.00 4.92 5.81
CA ASN A 52 -15.36 4.72 6.31
C ASN A 52 -15.48 4.78 7.85
N VAL A 53 -14.41 4.43 8.58
CA VAL A 53 -14.39 4.49 10.05
C VAL A 53 -14.12 5.91 10.55
N LEU A 54 -13.33 6.70 9.79
CA LEU A 54 -12.95 8.06 10.15
C LEU A 54 -13.87 9.12 9.55
N LYS A 55 -14.75 8.77 8.61
CA LYS A 55 -15.76 9.67 8.06
C LYS A 55 -16.64 10.17 9.20
N PHE A 56 -16.44 11.44 9.53
CA PHE A 56 -17.33 12.16 10.42
C PHE A 56 -18.55 12.55 9.60
N GLU A 57 -19.65 11.81 9.76
CA GLU A 57 -20.95 12.23 9.25
C GLU A 57 -21.47 13.30 10.22
N GLU A 58 -21.36 14.59 9.84
CA GLU A 58 -22.12 15.65 10.50
C GLU A 58 -23.61 15.29 10.41
N LYS A 59 -24.24 15.12 11.57
CA LYS A 59 -25.69 14.97 11.70
C LYS A 59 -26.39 16.31 11.61
#